data_AF-A0A520I645-F1
#
_entry.id   AF-A0A520I645-F1
#
_cell.length_a   1.000
_cell.length_b   1.000
_cell.length_c   1.000
_cell.angle_alpha   90.00
_cell.angle_beta   90.00
_cell.angle_gamma   90.00
#
_symmetry.space_group_name_H-M   'P 1'
#
loop_
_entity.id
_entity.type
_entity.pdbx_description
1 polymer ?
#
loop_
_entity_poly.entity_id
_entity_poly.type
_entity_poly.pdbx_seq_one_letter_code
_entity_poly.pdbx_strand_id
1 'polypeptide(L)'
;MYLQKDQALELAGGGARVFGRALDRQPDIAPKTAPSRIDWVPDLGARIGSRDWWRGLATCTALCAATVMLAPGFKPLIGTVPAPLAGAEWEETRAQGIAPLAQGATTGRRMAVNDLVAPLANAPERPTLELSATLGQGDAFDRALMRAGVGRNDAEAAAALVAQSVDPKAIPAGTRIALTLGRRPDRTVARPLEQLDFRARFDLALSLTRGARGLTVNRKPIAVDSTPLRIQGLVGSSLYRSARAAGVPGKAVESFIKAISTRLSIGRDVTSADSFDVIVERERAATGETRMGELLFAGIDQGRRKVQLVRFAPDAANVDTDDVEGVR
;
A
#
# COMPACT_ATOMS: atom_id res chain seq x y z
N MET A 1 -7.42 -35.94 -17.11
CA MET A 1 -6.77 -35.71 -18.40
C MET A 1 -5.27 -35.95 -18.19
N TYR A 2 -4.79 -37.06 -18.76
CA TYR A 2 -3.43 -37.61 -18.86
C TYR A 2 -2.41 -37.55 -17.69
N LEU A 3 -2.15 -38.76 -17.18
CA LEU A 3 -0.87 -39.29 -16.69
C LEU A 3 0.22 -39.23 -17.80
N GLN A 4 1.52 -39.12 -17.45
CA GLN A 4 2.43 -40.24 -17.17
C GLN A 4 3.92 -39.86 -17.40
N LYS A 5 4.73 -40.15 -16.38
CA LYS A 5 6.07 -40.76 -16.35
C LYS A 5 7.21 -40.41 -17.31
N ASP A 6 8.36 -40.39 -16.64
CA ASP A 6 9.65 -41.01 -16.96
C ASP A 6 10.84 -40.11 -17.36
N GLN A 7 11.94 -40.54 -16.75
CA GLN A 7 13.32 -40.11 -16.81
C GLN A 7 13.85 -40.00 -18.24
N ALA A 8 14.76 -39.06 -18.47
CA ALA A 8 15.96 -39.32 -19.27
C ALA A 8 17.03 -38.27 -19.01
N LEU A 9 18.27 -38.75 -18.99
CA LEU A 9 19.52 -38.01 -18.97
C LEU A 9 19.64 -37.05 -20.16
N GLU A 10 20.41 -35.96 -19.97
CA GLU A 10 21.65 -35.65 -20.71
C GLU A 10 21.85 -34.14 -21.02
N LEU A 11 23.14 -33.81 -20.98
CA LEU A 11 23.84 -32.69 -21.61
C LEU A 11 23.76 -31.27 -20.99
N ALA A 12 24.85 -30.97 -20.28
CA ALA A 12 25.86 -29.98 -20.68
C ALA A 12 25.51 -28.48 -20.67
N GLY A 13 26.41 -27.73 -20.03
CA GLY A 13 26.87 -26.46 -20.61
C GLY A 13 26.80 -25.24 -19.69
N GLY A 14 27.90 -25.00 -18.97
CA GLY A 14 28.65 -23.75 -19.13
C GLY A 14 28.11 -22.46 -18.48
N GLY A 15 29.02 -21.77 -17.78
CA GLY A 15 29.01 -20.31 -17.74
C GLY A 15 28.78 -19.69 -16.36
N ALA A 16 29.77 -19.83 -15.48
CA ALA A 16 29.92 -18.93 -14.34
C ALA A 16 30.14 -17.49 -14.85
N ARG A 17 29.28 -16.55 -14.44
CA ARG A 17 29.53 -15.11 -14.60
C ARG A 17 30.31 -14.59 -13.40
N VAL A 18 31.38 -13.89 -13.76
CA VAL A 18 32.38 -13.19 -12.96
C VAL A 18 31.85 -11.86 -12.44
N PHE A 19 32.11 -11.55 -11.17
CA PHE A 19 32.25 -10.22 -10.57
C PHE A 19 33.10 -10.42 -9.30
N GLY A 20 34.22 -9.73 -9.02
CA GLY A 20 34.97 -8.70 -9.70
C GLY A 20 36.38 -8.69 -9.07
N ARG A 21 37.39 -8.34 -9.88
CA ARG A 21 38.80 -8.24 -9.48
C ARG A 21 39.02 -7.11 -8.49
N ALA A 22 39.62 -7.41 -7.35
CA ALA A 22 40.58 -6.52 -6.71
C ALA A 22 41.97 -7.11 -6.96
N LEU A 23 42.79 -6.36 -7.70
CA LEU A 23 44.19 -6.64 -7.93
C LEU A 23 44.93 -6.43 -6.60
N ASP A 24 45.35 -7.52 -5.96
CA ASP A 24 46.42 -7.42 -4.97
C ASP A 24 47.68 -8.09 -5.51
N ARG A 25 48.77 -7.37 -5.32
CA ARG A 25 50.04 -7.51 -6.02
C ARG A 25 50.84 -8.61 -5.33
N GLN A 26 50.80 -9.83 -5.86
CA GLN A 26 51.70 -10.89 -5.41
C GLN A 26 53.14 -10.50 -5.77
N PRO A 27 54.08 -10.36 -4.82
CA PRO A 27 55.47 -10.10 -5.15
C PRO A 27 56.09 -11.34 -5.84
N ASP A 28 56.77 -11.10 -6.96
CA ASP A 28 57.65 -12.08 -7.61
C ASP A 28 58.76 -12.49 -6.64
N ILE A 29 58.62 -13.68 -6.05
CA ILE A 29 59.73 -14.32 -5.33
C ILE A 29 60.49 -15.14 -6.37
N ALA A 30 61.51 -14.50 -6.94
CA ALA A 30 62.54 -15.16 -7.74
C ALA A 30 63.21 -16.33 -6.97
N PRO A 31 63.69 -17.37 -7.66
CA PRO A 31 63.93 -18.67 -7.08
C PRO A 31 65.22 -18.66 -6.24
N LYS A 32 65.11 -19.02 -4.96
CA LYS A 32 66.28 -19.37 -4.15
C LYS A 32 66.49 -20.87 -4.26
N THR A 33 67.46 -21.25 -5.08
CA THR A 33 68.07 -22.57 -5.12
C THR A 33 68.76 -22.86 -3.78
N ALA A 34 68.23 -23.84 -3.04
CA ALA A 34 68.93 -24.55 -1.99
C ALA A 34 68.56 -26.05 -2.10
N PRO A 35 69.51 -26.99 -2.03
CA PRO A 35 69.22 -28.41 -2.15
C PRO A 35 68.55 -28.95 -0.88
N SER A 36 67.61 -29.89 -1.09
CA SER A 36 66.96 -30.77 -0.10
C SER A 36 66.27 -30.12 1.10
N ARG A 37 64.99 -29.78 0.92
CA ARG A 37 63.98 -30.04 1.95
C ARG A 37 62.81 -30.74 1.27
N ILE A 38 62.40 -31.87 1.84
CA ILE A 38 61.19 -32.59 1.44
C ILE A 38 60.06 -31.57 1.37
N ASP A 39 59.40 -31.47 0.21
CA ASP A 39 58.21 -30.65 0.07
C ASP A 39 57.05 -31.35 0.77
N TRP A 40 56.63 -30.80 1.92
CA TRP A 40 55.60 -31.37 2.78
C TRP A 40 54.17 -31.01 2.32
N VAL A 41 54.04 -30.12 1.32
CA VAL A 41 52.75 -29.68 0.80
C VAL A 41 52.74 -29.87 -0.72
N PRO A 42 52.73 -31.13 -1.21
CA PRO A 42 52.66 -31.39 -2.64
C PRO A 42 51.31 -30.93 -3.19
N ASP A 43 51.33 -30.05 -4.18
CA ASP A 43 50.14 -29.65 -4.91
C ASP A 43 49.65 -30.79 -5.81
N LEU A 44 48.54 -31.43 -5.41
CA LEU A 44 47.92 -32.53 -6.16
C LEU A 44 47.25 -32.09 -7.47
N GLY A 45 47.07 -30.78 -7.69
CA GLY A 45 46.57 -30.20 -8.93
C GLY A 45 47.63 -29.98 -10.01
N ALA A 46 48.92 -30.11 -9.67
CA ALA A 46 50.05 -29.90 -10.57
C ALA A 46 50.86 -31.18 -10.80
N ARG A 47 51.51 -31.30 -11.98
CA ARG A 47 52.47 -32.38 -12.33
C ARG A 47 51.95 -33.80 -12.06
N ILE A 48 50.71 -34.05 -12.49
CA ILE A 48 49.99 -35.34 -12.34
C ILE A 48 50.83 -36.47 -12.93
N GLY A 49 50.96 -37.58 -12.19
CA GLY A 49 51.73 -38.77 -12.59
C GLY A 49 53.22 -38.75 -12.24
N SER A 50 53.73 -37.65 -11.68
CA SER A 50 55.11 -37.60 -11.14
C SER A 50 55.25 -38.37 -9.82
N ARG A 51 56.49 -38.71 -9.45
CA ARG A 51 56.79 -39.40 -8.17
C ARG A 51 56.35 -38.58 -6.94
N ASP A 52 56.48 -37.26 -6.99
CA ASP A 52 56.07 -36.39 -5.88
C ASP A 52 54.54 -36.29 -5.77
N TRP A 53 53.82 -36.34 -6.90
CA TRP A 53 52.36 -36.43 -6.92
C TRP A 53 51.86 -37.73 -6.28
N TRP A 54 52.45 -38.88 -6.63
CA TRP A 54 52.11 -40.17 -6.02
C TRP A 54 52.39 -40.21 -4.52
N ARG A 55 53.48 -39.58 -4.08
CA ARG A 55 53.78 -39.42 -2.64
C ARG A 55 52.72 -38.58 -1.95
N GLY A 56 52.33 -37.44 -2.52
CA GLY A 56 51.30 -36.57 -1.99
C GLY A 56 49.92 -37.24 -1.90
N LEU A 57 49.55 -38.00 -2.93
CA LEU A 57 48.30 -38.76 -2.94
C LEU A 57 48.33 -39.81 -1.83
N ALA A 58 49.43 -40.55 -1.68
CA ALA A 58 49.59 -41.56 -0.64
C ALA A 58 49.51 -40.96 0.77
N THR A 59 50.17 -39.82 1.04
CA THR A 59 50.06 -39.14 2.34
C THR A 59 48.67 -38.60 2.62
N CYS A 60 48.01 -37.98 1.64
CA CYS A 60 46.63 -37.52 1.79
C CYS A 60 45.68 -38.68 2.12
N THR A 61 45.79 -39.78 1.36
CA THR A 61 44.95 -40.96 1.56
C THR A 61 45.22 -41.62 2.93
N ALA A 62 46.49 -41.66 3.35
CA ALA A 62 46.86 -42.18 4.67
C ALA A 62 46.32 -41.31 5.81
N LEU A 63 46.33 -39.98 5.68
CA LEU A 63 45.74 -39.07 6.66
C LEU A 63 44.22 -39.24 6.74
N CYS A 64 43.54 -39.35 5.61
CA CYS A 64 42.10 -39.64 5.58
C CYS A 64 41.76 -41.01 6.18
N ALA A 65 42.57 -42.04 5.92
CA ALA A 65 42.39 -43.35 6.51
C ALA A 65 42.61 -43.32 8.04
N ALA A 66 43.63 -42.59 8.49
CA ALA A 66 43.93 -42.42 9.91
C ALA A 66 42.81 -41.67 10.65
N THR A 67 42.23 -40.63 10.06
CA THR A 67 41.10 -39.91 10.67
C THR A 67 39.85 -40.79 10.76
N VAL A 68 39.57 -41.62 9.75
CA VAL A 68 38.46 -42.59 9.81
C VAL A 68 38.71 -43.67 10.86
N MET A 69 39.95 -44.18 10.98
CA MET A 69 40.31 -45.18 11.99
C MET A 69 40.26 -44.63 13.42
N LEU A 70 40.57 -43.35 13.62
CA LEU A 70 40.47 -42.69 14.93
C LEU A 70 39.08 -42.12 15.22
N ALA A 71 38.14 -42.16 14.26
CA ALA A 71 36.80 -41.64 14.49
C ALA A 71 36.07 -42.48 15.56
N PRO A 72 35.56 -41.86 16.63
CA PRO A 72 34.78 -42.59 17.62
C PRO A 72 33.50 -43.13 16.99
N GLY A 73 33.11 -44.36 17.32
CA GLY A 73 31.85 -44.92 16.86
C GLY A 73 30.67 -44.16 17.45
N PHE A 74 29.83 -43.56 16.60
CA PHE A 74 28.55 -42.99 17.02
C PHE A 74 27.60 -44.13 17.40
N LYS A 75 27.49 -44.42 18.70
CA LYS A 75 26.43 -45.31 19.20
C LYS A 75 25.14 -44.50 19.30
N PRO A 76 24.02 -44.93 18.68
CA PRO A 76 22.75 -44.26 18.91
C PRO A 76 22.44 -44.33 20.40
N LEU A 77 22.17 -43.18 21.00
CA LEU A 77 21.65 -43.12 22.36
C LEU A 77 20.29 -43.81 22.35
N ILE A 78 20.21 -45.00 22.94
CA ILE A 78 18.93 -45.68 23.16
C ILE A 78 18.26 -44.95 24.33
N GLY A 79 17.66 -43.81 24.04
CA GLY A 79 16.75 -43.12 24.94
C GLY A 79 15.41 -43.87 24.97
N THR A 80 14.79 -43.94 26.14
CA THR A 80 13.40 -44.39 26.23
C THR A 80 12.52 -43.35 25.53
N VAL A 81 12.10 -43.65 24.31
CA VAL A 81 11.10 -42.84 23.62
C VAL A 81 9.77 -43.09 24.34
N PRO A 82 9.10 -42.06 24.89
CA PRO A 82 7.79 -42.24 25.49
C PRO A 82 6.81 -42.78 24.45
N ALA A 83 5.83 -43.55 24.90
CA ALA A 83 4.78 -44.04 24.02
C ALA A 83 4.12 -42.85 23.29
N PRO A 84 3.73 -43.01 22.01
CA PRO A 84 2.99 -41.98 21.31
C PRO A 84 1.70 -41.67 22.08
N LEU A 85 1.45 -40.37 22.30
CA LEU A 85 0.23 -39.88 22.94
C LEU A 85 -0.99 -40.36 22.15
N ALA A 86 -2.01 -40.84 22.85
CA ALA A 86 -3.24 -41.34 22.24
C ALA A 86 -4.48 -40.77 22.95
N GLY A 87 -5.60 -40.69 22.22
CA GLY A 87 -6.88 -40.23 22.75
C GLY A 87 -6.79 -38.85 23.39
N ALA A 88 -7.22 -38.74 24.65
CA ALA A 88 -7.34 -37.48 25.38
C ALA A 88 -6.00 -36.75 25.57
N GLU A 89 -4.89 -37.47 25.73
CA GLU A 89 -3.57 -36.87 25.89
C GLU A 89 -3.09 -36.21 24.59
N TRP A 90 -3.44 -36.82 23.46
CA TRP A 90 -3.17 -36.25 22.14
C TRP A 90 -4.05 -35.03 21.85
N GLU A 91 -5.31 -35.05 22.30
CA GLU A 91 -6.19 -33.89 22.18
C GLU A 91 -5.71 -32.71 23.03
N GLU A 92 -5.22 -32.98 24.24
CA GLU A 92 -4.69 -31.92 25.11
C GLU A 92 -3.41 -31.30 24.58
N THR A 93 -2.48 -32.13 24.10
CA THR A 93 -1.25 -31.64 23.46
C THR A 93 -1.53 -30.89 22.16
N ARG A 94 -2.56 -31.26 21.39
CA ARG A 94 -3.01 -30.49 20.21
C ARG A 94 -3.60 -29.13 20.59
N ALA A 95 -4.32 -29.05 21.71
CA ALA A 95 -4.92 -27.81 22.20
C ALA A 95 -3.90 -26.80 22.76
N GLN A 96 -2.77 -27.31 23.27
CA GLN A 96 -1.67 -26.51 23.82
C GLN A 96 -0.50 -26.31 22.85
N GLY A 97 -0.43 -27.12 21.80
CA GLY A 97 0.68 -27.14 20.84
C GLY A 97 0.61 -26.01 19.81
N ILE A 98 1.79 -25.56 19.37
CA ILE A 98 1.94 -24.61 18.26
C ILE A 98 2.24 -25.44 17.00
N ALA A 99 1.29 -25.49 16.08
CA ALA A 99 1.43 -26.19 14.80
C ALA A 99 0.75 -25.40 13.66
N PRO A 100 0.97 -25.74 12.38
CA PRO A 100 0.20 -25.18 11.28
C PRO A 100 -1.29 -25.54 11.40
N LEU A 101 -2.19 -24.61 11.02
CA LEU A 101 -3.64 -24.85 11.02
C LEU A 101 -4.06 -26.08 10.21
N ALA A 102 -3.35 -26.36 9.11
CA ALA A 102 -3.58 -27.54 8.27
C ALA A 102 -3.31 -28.88 9.00
N GLN A 103 -2.53 -28.86 10.08
CA GLN A 103 -2.21 -30.02 10.91
C GLN A 103 -3.08 -30.09 12.18
N GLY A 104 -4.15 -29.28 12.24
CA GLY A 104 -5.11 -29.30 13.35
C GLY A 104 -4.71 -28.48 14.55
N ALA A 105 -3.82 -27.49 14.40
CA ALA A 105 -3.50 -26.56 15.47
C ALA A 105 -4.75 -25.79 15.92
N THR A 106 -5.06 -25.86 17.20
CA THR A 106 -6.18 -25.14 17.81
C THR A 106 -5.68 -24.35 18.99
N THR A 107 -6.07 -23.09 19.13
CA THR A 107 -5.78 -22.31 20.33
C THR A 107 -6.78 -22.69 21.42
N GLY A 108 -6.38 -23.61 22.30
CA GLY A 108 -7.19 -24.08 23.43
C GLY A 108 -8.22 -25.14 23.06
N ARG A 109 -8.85 -25.70 24.10
CA ARG A 109 -9.89 -26.74 23.98
C ARG A 109 -11.26 -26.09 23.78
N ARG A 110 -12.05 -26.54 22.79
CA ARG A 110 -13.47 -26.17 22.73
C ARG A 110 -14.22 -26.96 23.81
N MET A 111 -14.51 -26.32 24.94
CA MET A 111 -15.31 -26.94 25.99
C MET A 111 -16.78 -26.92 25.57
N ALA A 112 -17.43 -28.08 25.58
CA ALA A 112 -18.89 -28.15 25.52
C ALA A 112 -19.48 -27.59 26.82
N VAL A 113 -20.68 -27.01 26.73
CA VAL A 113 -21.41 -26.53 27.91
C VAL A 113 -21.66 -27.72 28.84
N ASN A 114 -21.23 -27.62 30.10
CA ASN A 114 -21.50 -28.60 31.15
C ASN A 114 -22.10 -27.88 32.38
N ASP A 115 -22.51 -28.66 33.38
CA ASP A 115 -23.18 -28.13 34.59
C ASP A 115 -22.28 -27.23 35.45
N LEU A 116 -20.98 -27.10 35.12
CA LEU A 116 -20.04 -26.19 35.78
C LEU A 116 -20.02 -24.79 35.14
N VAL A 117 -20.71 -24.58 34.02
CA VAL A 117 -20.79 -23.28 33.35
C VAL A 117 -21.85 -22.41 34.01
N ALA A 118 -21.43 -21.30 34.61
CA ALA A 118 -22.35 -20.26 35.07
C ALA A 118 -22.73 -19.34 33.90
N PRO A 119 -24.03 -19.04 33.69
CA PRO A 119 -24.44 -18.06 32.69
C PRO A 119 -23.87 -16.69 33.07
N LEU A 120 -23.14 -16.07 32.14
CA LEU A 120 -22.72 -14.68 32.28
C LEU A 120 -23.95 -13.80 32.24
N ALA A 121 -24.21 -13.06 33.32
CA ALA A 121 -25.27 -12.06 33.35
C ALA A 121 -25.12 -11.03 32.22
N ASN A 122 -23.87 -10.73 31.83
CA ASN A 122 -23.54 -9.88 30.71
C ASN A 122 -22.23 -10.32 30.05
N ALA A 123 -22.21 -10.30 28.71
CA ALA A 123 -20.96 -10.43 27.98
C ALA A 123 -20.02 -9.27 28.30
N PRO A 124 -18.71 -9.52 28.51
CA PRO A 124 -17.71 -8.48 28.69
C PRO A 124 -17.71 -7.52 27.49
N GLU A 125 -17.80 -6.22 27.76
CA GLU A 125 -17.72 -5.22 26.70
C GLU A 125 -16.28 -4.94 26.30
N ARG A 126 -16.07 -4.73 25.00
CA ARG A 126 -14.77 -4.29 24.50
C ARG A 126 -14.43 -2.89 25.06
N PRO A 127 -13.18 -2.69 25.50
CA PRO A 127 -12.74 -1.42 26.07
C PRO A 127 -12.80 -0.29 25.03
N THR A 128 -12.42 -0.59 23.78
CA THR A 128 -12.50 0.31 22.63
C THR A 128 -13.34 -0.31 21.52
N LEU A 129 -14.02 0.52 20.75
CA LEU A 129 -14.82 0.11 19.60
C LEU A 129 -14.50 1.02 18.41
N GLU A 130 -13.95 0.42 17.35
CA GLU A 130 -13.68 1.10 16.09
C GLU A 130 -14.90 0.99 15.17
N LEU A 131 -15.36 2.14 14.66
CA LEU A 131 -16.53 2.27 13.81
C LEU A 131 -16.23 3.18 12.62
N SER A 132 -17.05 3.07 11.59
CA SER A 132 -17.05 3.99 10.45
C SER A 132 -18.46 4.54 10.27
N ALA A 133 -18.59 5.86 10.31
CA ALA A 133 -19.83 6.57 10.03
C ALA A 133 -19.74 7.25 8.67
N THR A 134 -20.88 7.46 8.01
CA THR A 134 -20.94 8.20 6.73
C THR A 134 -21.81 9.43 6.90
N LEU A 135 -21.30 10.59 6.48
CA LEU A 135 -22.05 11.84 6.52
C LEU A 135 -23.08 11.87 5.37
N GLY A 136 -24.37 12.00 5.71
CA GLY A 136 -25.45 12.11 4.74
C GLY A 136 -25.51 13.49 4.08
N GLN A 137 -26.21 13.59 2.94
CA GLN A 137 -26.46 14.88 2.28
C GLN A 137 -27.38 15.74 3.16
N GLY A 138 -26.91 16.94 3.52
CA GLY A 138 -27.65 17.85 4.41
C GLY A 138 -27.78 17.36 5.87
N ASP A 139 -27.10 16.27 6.24
CA ASP A 139 -27.06 15.79 7.61
C ASP A 139 -26.18 16.70 8.47
N ALA A 140 -26.56 16.86 9.74
CA ALA A 140 -25.73 17.62 10.67
C ALA A 140 -24.61 16.72 11.20
N PHE A 141 -23.40 17.26 11.33
CA PHE A 141 -22.21 16.47 11.69
C PHE A 141 -22.37 15.78 13.06
N ASP A 142 -22.87 16.50 14.06
CA ASP A 142 -23.21 15.99 15.39
C ASP A 142 -24.26 14.87 15.34
N ARG A 143 -25.32 15.02 14.53
CA ARG A 143 -26.36 14.00 14.35
C ARG A 143 -25.82 12.73 13.71
N ALA A 144 -24.90 12.84 12.74
CA ALA A 144 -24.23 11.70 12.15
C ALA A 144 -23.40 10.92 13.19
N LEU A 145 -22.69 11.63 14.08
CA LEU A 145 -21.92 11.02 15.18
C LEU A 145 -22.81 10.36 16.24
N MET A 146 -23.90 11.01 16.64
CA MET A 146 -24.86 10.44 17.60
C MET A 146 -25.49 9.15 17.08
N ARG A 147 -25.81 9.08 15.78
CA ARG A 147 -26.31 7.86 15.13
C ARG A 147 -25.29 6.73 15.14
N ALA A 148 -23.99 7.06 15.11
CA ALA A 148 -22.90 6.11 15.22
C ALA A 148 -22.62 5.65 16.67
N GLY A 149 -23.36 6.17 17.66
CA GLY A 149 -23.25 5.79 19.07
C GLY A 149 -22.35 6.69 19.92
N VAL A 150 -21.92 7.84 19.39
CA VAL A 150 -21.19 8.87 20.14
C VAL A 150 -22.14 9.58 21.11
N GLY A 151 -21.69 9.88 22.33
CA GLY A 151 -22.47 10.68 23.28
C GLY A 151 -22.76 12.09 22.79
N ARG A 152 -23.94 12.63 23.13
CA ARG A 152 -24.41 13.96 22.69
C ARG A 152 -23.37 15.07 22.91
N ASN A 153 -22.86 15.20 24.13
CA ASN A 153 -21.91 16.26 24.49
C ASN A 153 -20.62 16.18 23.67
N ASP A 154 -20.13 14.95 23.41
CA ASP A 154 -18.94 14.74 22.60
C ASP A 154 -19.19 15.02 21.12
N ALA A 155 -20.38 14.65 20.61
CA ALA A 155 -20.77 14.92 19.23
C ALA A 155 -20.89 16.44 18.97
N GLU A 156 -21.50 17.17 19.89
CA GLU A 156 -21.62 18.64 19.83
C GLU A 156 -20.24 19.31 19.94
N ALA A 157 -19.38 18.86 20.87
CA ALA A 157 -18.02 19.38 21.00
C ALA A 157 -17.15 19.09 19.76
N ALA A 158 -17.26 17.88 19.20
CA ALA A 158 -16.56 17.52 17.96
C ALA A 158 -17.03 18.38 16.78
N ALA A 159 -18.35 18.58 16.63
CA ALA A 159 -18.90 19.43 15.59
C ALA A 159 -18.42 20.89 15.73
N ALA A 160 -18.38 21.44 16.95
CA ALA A 160 -17.87 22.78 17.21
C ALA A 160 -16.38 22.92 16.86
N LEU A 161 -15.55 21.92 17.17
CA LEU A 161 -14.13 21.91 16.81
C LEU A 161 -13.89 21.81 15.30
N VAL A 162 -14.72 21.01 14.61
CA VAL A 162 -14.68 20.91 13.14
C VAL A 162 -15.08 22.24 12.50
N ALA A 163 -16.13 22.90 13.03
CA ALA A 163 -16.62 24.19 12.53
C ALA A 163 -15.58 25.32 12.60
N GLN A 164 -14.60 25.23 13.52
CA GLN A 164 -13.46 26.16 13.59
C GLN A 164 -12.44 25.98 12.45
N SER A 165 -12.56 24.91 11.65
CA SER A 165 -11.62 24.59 10.57
C SER A 165 -12.27 24.61 9.19
N VAL A 166 -13.50 24.10 9.10
CA VAL A 166 -14.29 24.01 7.86
C VAL A 166 -15.76 24.17 8.22
N ASP A 167 -16.54 24.86 7.39
CA ASP A 167 -18.00 24.85 7.51
C ASP A 167 -18.50 23.39 7.42
N PRO A 168 -19.17 22.85 8.44
CA PRO A 168 -19.68 21.48 8.41
C PRO A 168 -20.60 21.19 7.20
N LYS A 169 -21.25 22.21 6.65
CA LYS A 169 -22.10 22.09 5.44
C LYS A 169 -21.30 21.98 4.14
N ALA A 170 -20.06 22.45 4.12
CA ALA A 170 -19.16 22.36 2.97
C ALA A 170 -18.47 20.98 2.86
N ILE A 171 -18.59 20.13 3.89
CA ILE A 171 -18.07 18.76 3.85
C ILE A 171 -18.89 17.96 2.83
N PRO A 172 -18.25 17.31 1.84
CA PRO A 172 -18.97 16.53 0.84
C PRO A 172 -19.85 15.44 1.47
N ALA A 173 -21.07 15.32 0.97
CA ALA A 173 -21.93 14.18 1.30
C ALA A 173 -21.24 12.85 0.92
N GLY A 174 -21.45 11.81 1.72
CA GLY A 174 -20.78 10.53 1.55
C GLY A 174 -19.37 10.45 2.18
N THR A 175 -18.91 11.51 2.85
CA THR A 175 -17.63 11.49 3.56
C THR A 175 -17.66 10.43 4.67
N ARG A 176 -16.69 9.51 4.64
CA ARG A 176 -16.51 8.50 5.68
C ARG A 176 -15.71 9.07 6.84
N ILE A 177 -16.19 8.80 8.03
CA ILE A 177 -15.62 9.26 9.30
C ILE A 177 -15.22 8.01 10.07
N ALA A 178 -13.91 7.83 10.27
CA ALA A 178 -13.38 6.78 11.14
C ALA A 178 -13.49 7.26 12.59
N LEU A 179 -14.02 6.41 13.46
CA LEU A 179 -14.32 6.73 14.85
C LEU A 179 -13.77 5.65 15.76
N THR A 180 -13.15 6.05 16.86
CA THR A 180 -12.79 5.17 17.96
C THR A 180 -13.56 5.61 19.19
N LEU A 181 -14.41 4.74 19.69
CA LEU A 181 -15.20 4.96 20.89
C LEU A 181 -14.53 4.29 22.10
N GLY A 182 -14.49 5.00 23.21
CA GLY A 182 -13.87 4.55 24.44
C GLY A 182 -14.75 3.67 25.31
N ARG A 183 -14.28 3.46 26.55
CA ARG A 183 -15.00 2.71 27.57
C ARG A 183 -16.14 3.57 28.13
N ARG A 184 -17.32 2.96 28.27
CA ARG A 184 -18.45 3.54 28.99
C ARG A 184 -18.58 2.93 30.39
N PRO A 185 -19.10 3.68 31.38
CA PRO A 185 -19.37 3.15 32.71
C PRO A 185 -20.48 2.10 32.68
N ASP A 186 -21.58 2.36 31.96
CA ASP A 186 -22.75 1.49 31.89
C ASP A 186 -23.39 1.48 30.50
N ARG A 187 -24.21 0.47 30.21
CA ARG A 187 -24.85 0.27 28.89
C ARG A 187 -25.85 1.34 28.49
N THR A 188 -26.42 2.01 29.47
CA THR A 188 -27.39 3.09 29.32
C THR A 188 -26.73 4.40 28.88
N VAL A 189 -25.40 4.52 29.06
CA VAL A 189 -24.63 5.70 28.68
C VAL A 189 -23.99 5.47 27.31
N ALA A 190 -24.04 6.49 26.47
CA ALA A 190 -23.33 6.49 25.19
C ALA A 190 -21.81 6.43 25.40
N ARG A 191 -21.08 5.91 24.42
CA ARG A 191 -19.63 5.80 24.55
C ARG A 191 -18.97 7.16 24.32
N PRO A 192 -17.89 7.49 25.06
CA PRO A 192 -17.13 8.70 24.81
C PRO A 192 -16.37 8.56 23.48
N LEU A 193 -16.23 9.68 22.76
CA LEU A 193 -15.41 9.73 21.54
C LEU A 193 -13.93 9.85 21.92
N GLU A 194 -13.10 8.87 21.57
CA GLU A 194 -11.65 8.91 21.81
C GLU A 194 -10.88 9.49 20.63
N GLN A 195 -11.23 9.09 19.42
CA GLN A 195 -10.59 9.54 18.19
C GLN A 195 -11.59 9.62 17.05
N LEU A 196 -11.39 10.60 16.17
CA LEU A 196 -12.16 10.79 14.95
C LEU A 196 -11.24 11.26 13.84
N ASP A 197 -11.28 10.59 12.69
CA ASP A 197 -10.49 10.96 11.50
C ASP A 197 -11.35 10.98 10.25
N PHE A 198 -11.23 12.04 9.45
CA PHE A 198 -11.94 12.13 8.17
C PHE A 198 -11.29 13.14 7.21
N ARG A 199 -11.65 13.01 5.94
CA ARG A 199 -11.25 13.94 4.88
C ARG A 199 -12.29 15.07 4.78
N ALA A 200 -12.00 16.22 5.39
CA ALA A 200 -12.94 17.34 5.45
C ALA A 200 -13.04 18.08 4.10
N ARG A 201 -11.91 18.25 3.40
CA ARG A 201 -11.82 18.81 2.05
C ARG A 201 -10.78 18.05 1.23
N PHE A 202 -10.69 18.36 -0.06
CA PHE A 202 -9.69 17.76 -0.94
C PHE A 202 -8.24 18.07 -0.52
N ASP A 203 -8.02 19.20 0.12
CA ASP A 203 -6.72 19.69 0.60
C ASP A 203 -6.53 19.54 2.12
N LEU A 204 -7.53 19.01 2.85
CA LEU A 204 -7.52 19.01 4.32
C LEU A 204 -8.14 17.75 4.91
N ALA A 205 -7.34 17.03 5.69
CA ALA A 205 -7.81 16.02 6.62
C ALA A 205 -7.86 16.58 8.05
N LEU A 206 -8.86 16.16 8.81
CA LEU A 206 -9.03 16.53 10.22
C LEU A 206 -8.95 15.27 11.07
N SER A 207 -8.27 15.42 12.21
CA SER A 207 -8.09 14.38 13.22
C SER A 207 -8.44 14.98 14.57
N LEU A 208 -9.43 14.43 15.26
CA LEU A 208 -9.78 14.82 16.61
C LEU A 208 -9.35 13.71 17.56
N THR A 209 -8.70 14.07 18.65
CA THR A 209 -8.27 13.13 19.68
C THR A 209 -8.66 13.66 21.06
N ARG A 210 -9.08 12.74 21.93
CA ARG A 210 -9.34 13.03 23.34
C ARG A 210 -8.04 13.10 24.12
N GLY A 211 -7.83 14.21 24.80
CA GLY A 211 -6.80 14.40 25.82
C GLY A 211 -7.40 14.62 27.21
N ALA A 212 -6.54 14.92 28.18
CA ALA A 212 -6.96 15.13 29.57
C ALA A 212 -7.97 16.28 29.76
N ARG A 213 -7.96 17.28 28.87
CA ARG A 213 -8.82 18.47 28.91
C ARG A 213 -10.03 18.42 27.95
N GLY A 214 -10.25 17.28 27.28
CA GLY A 214 -11.32 17.11 26.29
C GLY A 214 -10.79 16.83 24.88
N LEU A 215 -11.64 17.04 23.87
CA LEU A 215 -11.29 16.82 22.46
C LEU A 215 -10.39 17.95 21.95
N THR A 216 -9.41 17.60 21.13
CA THR A 216 -8.51 18.53 20.46
C THR A 216 -8.50 18.24 18.97
N VAL A 217 -8.43 19.27 18.14
CA VAL A 217 -8.40 19.14 16.67
C VAL A 217 -6.97 19.31 16.14
N ASN A 218 -6.57 18.38 15.29
CA ASN A 218 -5.33 18.42 14.54
C ASN A 218 -5.65 18.53 13.03
N ARG A 219 -5.14 19.59 12.41
CA ARG A 219 -5.34 19.90 10.99
C ARG A 219 -4.17 19.32 10.21
N LYS A 220 -4.46 18.40 9.29
CA LYS A 220 -3.48 17.75 8.42
C LYS A 220 -3.68 18.27 6.99
N PRO A 221 -3.02 19.38 6.60
CA PRO A 221 -3.08 19.86 5.23
C PRO A 221 -2.44 18.84 4.29
N ILE A 222 -2.98 18.74 3.08
CA ILE A 222 -2.55 17.78 2.06
C ILE A 222 -2.15 18.58 0.84
N ALA A 223 -0.92 18.37 0.36
CA ALA A 223 -0.45 19.03 -0.83
C ALA A 223 -1.31 18.64 -2.03
N VAL A 224 -1.77 19.65 -2.76
CA VAL A 224 -2.56 19.50 -3.98
C VAL A 224 -1.79 20.16 -5.11
N ASP A 225 -1.53 19.41 -6.17
CA ASP A 225 -1.03 19.92 -7.44
C ASP A 225 -2.22 20.32 -8.31
N SER A 226 -2.36 21.62 -8.57
CA SER A 226 -3.42 22.20 -9.40
C SER A 226 -2.98 22.43 -10.85
N THR A 227 -1.90 21.80 -11.31
CA THR A 227 -1.40 21.95 -12.68
C THR A 227 -2.48 21.49 -13.69
N PRO A 228 -2.97 22.38 -14.58
CA PRO A 228 -3.99 22.04 -15.56
C PRO A 228 -3.57 20.87 -16.46
N LEU A 229 -4.55 20.11 -16.93
CA LEU A 229 -4.31 19.00 -17.84
C LEU A 229 -4.65 19.42 -19.27
N ARG A 230 -3.64 19.40 -20.14
CA ARG A 230 -3.78 19.56 -21.58
C ARG A 230 -3.96 18.20 -22.25
N ILE A 231 -5.00 18.06 -23.07
CA ILE A 231 -5.32 16.86 -23.84
C ILE A 231 -5.47 17.29 -25.30
N GLN A 232 -4.77 16.59 -26.19
CA GLN A 232 -4.80 16.82 -27.63
C GLN A 232 -5.13 15.53 -28.36
N GLY A 233 -5.77 15.64 -29.51
CA GLY A 233 -6.11 14.49 -30.34
C GLY A 233 -6.73 14.89 -31.68
N LEU A 234 -7.02 13.88 -32.50
CA LEU A 234 -7.73 14.07 -33.77
C LEU A 234 -9.25 14.02 -33.55
N VAL A 235 -9.99 14.84 -34.30
CA VAL A 235 -11.45 14.89 -34.22
C VAL A 235 -12.08 13.55 -34.62
N GLY A 236 -11.58 12.90 -35.67
CA GLY A 236 -12.11 11.62 -36.15
C GLY A 236 -13.57 11.72 -36.62
N SER A 237 -14.36 10.66 -36.43
CA SER A 237 -15.76 10.64 -36.87
C SER A 237 -16.72 11.45 -35.98
N SER A 238 -16.33 11.73 -34.75
CA SER A 238 -17.14 12.52 -33.81
C SER A 238 -16.24 13.16 -32.76
N LEU A 239 -16.22 14.49 -32.74
CA LEU A 239 -15.48 15.30 -31.77
C LEU A 239 -15.76 14.88 -30.33
N TYR A 240 -17.04 14.68 -30.00
CA TYR A 240 -17.44 14.25 -28.66
C TYR A 240 -16.84 12.89 -28.30
N ARG A 241 -16.96 11.90 -29.18
CA ARG A 241 -16.47 10.54 -28.94
C ARG A 241 -14.95 10.52 -28.82
N SER A 242 -14.24 11.21 -29.71
CA SER A 242 -12.78 11.26 -29.72
C SER A 242 -12.23 11.97 -28.48
N ALA A 243 -12.82 13.09 -28.08
CA ALA A 243 -12.42 13.79 -26.85
C ALA A 243 -12.68 12.95 -25.59
N ARG A 244 -13.80 12.22 -25.53
CA ARG A 244 -14.09 11.28 -24.44
C ARG A 244 -13.10 10.11 -24.39
N ALA A 245 -12.75 9.56 -25.56
CA ALA A 245 -11.75 8.49 -25.67
C ALA A 245 -10.35 8.95 -25.25
N ALA A 246 -10.02 10.23 -25.46
CA ALA A 246 -8.78 10.85 -25.01
C ALA A 246 -8.76 11.19 -23.50
N GLY A 247 -9.85 10.92 -22.76
CA GLY A 247 -9.92 11.11 -21.30
C GLY A 247 -10.52 12.43 -20.83
N VAL A 248 -11.09 13.26 -21.73
CA VAL A 248 -11.76 14.50 -21.33
C VAL A 248 -13.09 14.19 -20.61
N PRO A 249 -13.39 14.80 -19.45
CA PRO A 249 -14.68 14.64 -18.76
C PRO A 249 -15.87 15.10 -19.60
N GLY A 250 -17.01 14.41 -19.52
CA GLY A 250 -18.20 14.70 -20.35
C GLY A 250 -18.66 16.15 -20.30
N LYS A 251 -18.79 16.71 -19.09
CA LYS A 251 -19.15 18.11 -18.86
C LYS A 251 -18.16 19.10 -19.51
N ALA A 252 -16.86 18.77 -19.51
CA ALA A 252 -15.84 19.59 -20.15
C ALA A 252 -15.93 19.51 -21.69
N VAL A 253 -16.22 18.32 -22.24
CA VAL A 253 -16.44 18.15 -23.70
C VAL A 253 -17.69 18.93 -24.16
N GLU A 254 -18.78 18.87 -23.40
CA GLU A 254 -20.00 19.65 -23.69
C GLU A 254 -19.71 21.15 -23.69
N SER A 255 -19.00 21.63 -22.67
CA SER A 255 -18.57 23.03 -22.58
C SER A 255 -17.65 23.42 -23.75
N PHE A 256 -16.78 22.51 -24.17
CA PHE A 256 -15.87 22.70 -25.29
C PHE A 256 -16.61 22.84 -26.63
N ILE A 257 -17.53 21.90 -26.91
CA ILE A 257 -18.39 21.93 -28.10
C ILE A 257 -19.22 23.21 -28.13
N LYS A 258 -19.81 23.58 -26.99
CA LYS A 258 -20.60 24.81 -26.86
C LYS A 258 -19.76 26.07 -27.15
N ALA A 259 -18.56 26.15 -26.60
CA ALA A 259 -17.65 27.29 -26.81
C ALA A 259 -17.24 27.41 -28.29
N ILE A 260 -16.80 26.31 -28.91
CA ILE A 260 -16.37 26.32 -30.32
C ILE A 260 -17.52 26.63 -31.27
N SER A 261 -18.74 26.16 -30.96
CA SER A 261 -19.92 26.40 -31.80
C SER A 261 -20.27 27.89 -31.97
N THR A 262 -19.74 28.77 -31.11
CA THR A 262 -19.90 30.23 -31.26
C THR A 262 -19.08 30.83 -32.40
N ARG A 263 -18.03 30.15 -32.86
CA ARG A 263 -17.10 30.63 -33.89
C ARG A 263 -17.04 29.74 -35.13
N LEU A 264 -17.44 28.47 -35.01
CA LEU A 264 -17.27 27.45 -36.04
C LEU A 264 -18.44 26.46 -36.03
N SER A 265 -18.95 26.05 -37.20
CA SER A 265 -19.97 25.01 -37.28
C SER A 265 -19.33 23.62 -37.28
N ILE A 266 -19.56 22.85 -36.23
CA ILE A 266 -18.93 21.52 -36.05
C ILE A 266 -19.32 20.54 -37.17
N GLY A 267 -20.53 20.63 -37.71
CA GLY A 267 -21.00 19.69 -38.74
C GLY A 267 -20.54 20.01 -40.17
N ARG A 268 -20.19 21.27 -40.47
CA ARG A 268 -19.77 21.69 -41.82
C ARG A 268 -18.30 22.00 -41.92
N ASP A 269 -17.76 22.64 -40.90
CA ASP A 269 -16.43 23.23 -40.98
C ASP A 269 -15.35 22.31 -40.41
N VAL A 270 -15.71 21.44 -39.44
CA VAL A 270 -14.78 20.53 -38.76
C VAL A 270 -14.71 19.18 -39.49
N THR A 271 -13.50 18.74 -39.82
CA THR A 271 -13.26 17.46 -40.50
C THR A 271 -12.62 16.42 -39.58
N SER A 272 -12.60 15.16 -40.00
CA SER A 272 -11.98 14.07 -39.24
C SER A 272 -10.46 14.18 -39.12
N ALA A 273 -9.82 14.93 -40.01
CA ALA A 273 -8.37 15.19 -40.03
C ALA A 273 -7.97 16.36 -39.11
N ASP A 274 -8.94 17.15 -38.65
CA ASP A 274 -8.68 18.28 -37.75
C ASP A 274 -8.20 17.77 -36.39
N SER A 275 -7.44 18.61 -35.67
CA SER A 275 -7.00 18.32 -34.31
C SER A 275 -7.69 19.21 -33.29
N PHE A 276 -7.95 18.67 -32.11
CA PHE A 276 -8.48 19.41 -30.98
C PHE A 276 -7.43 19.53 -29.87
N ASP A 277 -7.53 20.61 -29.11
CA ASP A 277 -6.69 20.91 -27.96
C ASP A 277 -7.55 21.44 -26.83
N VAL A 278 -7.56 20.73 -25.70
CA VAL A 278 -8.42 21.00 -24.57
C VAL A 278 -7.55 21.11 -23.33
N ILE A 279 -7.68 22.21 -22.59
CA ILE A 279 -7.07 22.32 -21.24
C ILE A 279 -8.20 22.35 -20.23
N VAL A 280 -8.17 21.42 -19.28
CA VAL A 280 -9.11 21.33 -18.16
C VAL A 280 -8.40 21.56 -16.83
N GLU A 281 -9.13 22.12 -15.87
CA GLU A 281 -8.68 22.15 -14.49
C GLU A 281 -8.49 20.73 -13.97
N ARG A 282 -7.42 20.55 -13.21
CA ARG A 282 -7.11 19.28 -12.56
C ARG A 282 -6.47 19.56 -11.22
N GLU A 283 -7.00 18.93 -10.19
CA GLU A 283 -6.42 18.88 -8.86
C GLU A 283 -5.97 17.45 -8.57
N ARG A 284 -4.70 17.27 -8.22
CA ARG A 284 -4.13 15.99 -7.80
C ARG A 284 -3.64 16.10 -6.37
N ALA A 285 -4.27 15.38 -5.45
CA ALA A 285 -3.81 15.31 -4.07
C ALA A 285 -2.57 14.40 -3.98
N ALA A 286 -1.70 14.66 -3.00
CA ALA A 286 -0.57 13.79 -2.67
C ALA A 286 -0.99 12.36 -2.30
N THR A 287 -2.26 12.15 -1.91
CA THR A 287 -2.85 10.82 -1.68
C THR A 287 -3.12 10.04 -2.97
N GLY A 288 -2.93 10.64 -4.15
CA GLY A 288 -3.12 10.03 -5.47
C GLY A 288 -4.50 10.27 -6.08
N GLU A 289 -5.46 10.75 -5.29
CA GLU A 289 -6.78 11.16 -5.77
C GLU A 289 -6.66 12.31 -6.78
N THR A 290 -7.49 12.28 -7.83
CA THR A 290 -7.51 13.31 -8.87
C THR A 290 -8.93 13.78 -9.09
N ARG A 291 -9.12 15.09 -9.11
CA ARG A 291 -10.38 15.75 -9.47
C ARG A 291 -10.17 16.53 -10.76
N MET A 292 -11.09 16.37 -11.70
CA MET A 292 -11.14 17.20 -12.91
C MET A 292 -12.19 18.29 -12.70
N GLY A 293 -11.85 19.51 -13.08
CA GLY A 293 -12.70 20.68 -12.96
C GLY A 293 -13.24 21.15 -14.31
N GLU A 294 -13.33 22.46 -14.45
CA GLU A 294 -13.94 23.10 -15.61
C GLU A 294 -12.99 23.21 -16.82
N LEU A 295 -13.56 23.55 -17.97
CA LEU A 295 -12.81 23.84 -19.19
C LEU A 295 -12.13 25.22 -19.11
N LEU A 296 -10.81 25.25 -19.35
CA LEU A 296 -10.00 26.47 -19.39
C LEU A 296 -9.67 26.92 -20.81
N PHE A 297 -9.43 25.96 -21.71
CA PHE A 297 -9.02 26.24 -23.09
C PHE A 297 -9.71 25.32 -24.08
N ALA A 298 -10.18 25.89 -25.17
CA ALA A 298 -10.76 25.19 -26.31
C ALA A 298 -10.05 25.59 -27.60
N GLY A 299 -9.35 24.65 -28.22
CA GLY A 299 -8.70 24.80 -29.51
C GLY A 299 -9.18 23.79 -30.54
N ILE A 300 -9.38 24.25 -31.78
CA ILE A 300 -9.44 23.40 -32.97
C ILE A 300 -8.43 23.93 -34.00
N ASP A 301 -7.62 23.04 -34.53
CA ASP A 301 -6.67 23.31 -35.59
C ASP A 301 -7.05 22.50 -36.85
N GLN A 302 -7.38 23.22 -37.92
CA GLN A 302 -7.81 22.68 -39.21
C GLN A 302 -6.67 22.70 -40.25
N GLY A 303 -5.44 23.02 -39.84
CA GLY A 303 -4.28 23.25 -40.70
C GLY A 303 -4.34 24.60 -41.45
N ARG A 304 -5.48 24.90 -42.08
CA ARG A 304 -5.75 26.18 -42.79
C ARG A 304 -6.17 27.31 -41.86
N ARG A 305 -6.75 26.97 -40.71
CA ARG A 305 -7.35 27.91 -39.76
C ARG A 305 -7.26 27.32 -38.36
N LYS A 306 -6.89 28.17 -37.39
CA LYS A 306 -6.83 27.81 -35.99
C LYS A 306 -7.84 28.65 -35.21
N VAL A 307 -8.69 27.99 -34.43
CA VAL A 307 -9.66 28.63 -33.53
C VAL A 307 -9.25 28.30 -32.11
N GLN A 308 -9.02 29.33 -31.29
CA GLN A 308 -8.62 29.18 -29.90
C GLN A 308 -9.48 30.09 -29.02
N LEU A 309 -10.03 29.52 -27.96
CA LEU A 309 -10.85 30.20 -26.97
C LEU A 309 -10.27 29.90 -25.59
N VAL A 310 -10.03 30.95 -24.82
CA VAL A 310 -9.59 30.86 -23.43
C VAL A 310 -10.75 31.32 -22.57
N ARG A 311 -11.02 30.59 -21.49
CA ARG A 311 -11.93 31.09 -20.45
C ARG A 311 -11.19 32.16 -19.64
N PHE A 312 -11.62 33.40 -19.76
CA PHE A 312 -11.17 34.47 -18.89
C PHE A 312 -12.03 34.44 -17.63
N ALA A 313 -11.43 34.10 -16.49
CA ALA A 313 -12.05 34.39 -15.20
C ALA A 313 -11.68 35.84 -14.82
N PRO A 314 -12.61 36.68 -14.37
CA PRO A 314 -12.23 37.93 -13.73
C PRO A 314 -11.33 37.62 -12.54
N ASP A 315 -10.26 38.39 -12.36
CA ASP A 315 -9.32 38.21 -11.25
C ASP A 315 -10.10 38.14 -9.93
N ALA A 316 -9.94 37.03 -9.20
CA ALA A 316 -10.46 36.88 -7.85
C ALA A 316 -9.55 37.63 -6.85
N ALA A 317 -9.30 38.91 -7.12
CA ALA A 317 -8.64 39.85 -6.23
C ALA A 317 -9.60 41.02 -6.00
N ASN A 318 -10.00 41.21 -4.74
CA ASN A 318 -10.98 42.18 -4.23
C ASN A 318 -12.46 41.90 -4.54
N VAL A 319 -13.01 40.90 -3.84
CA VAL A 319 -14.32 41.12 -3.20
C VAL A 319 -14.02 41.72 -1.83
N ASP A 320 -13.59 42.98 -1.84
CA ASP A 320 -13.69 43.83 -0.65
C ASP A 320 -15.19 44.06 -0.44
N THR A 321 -15.61 43.88 0.80
CA THR A 321 -17.00 43.98 1.23
C THR A 321 -17.35 45.46 1.38
N ASP A 322 -17.37 46.22 0.29
CA ASP A 322 -17.91 47.57 0.27
C ASP A 322 -19.35 47.51 -0.24
N ASP A 323 -20.25 47.17 0.68
CA ASP A 323 -21.67 47.54 0.63
C ASP A 323 -22.20 47.54 2.08
N VAL A 324 -21.82 48.58 2.83
CA VAL A 324 -22.62 49.07 3.96
C VAL A 324 -22.99 50.51 3.65
N GLU A 325 -24.00 50.67 2.79
CA GLU A 325 -24.71 51.93 2.61
C GLU A 325 -25.56 52.16 3.89
N GLY A 326 -24.99 52.88 4.84
CA GLY A 326 -25.70 53.44 5.98
C GLY A 326 -26.20 54.85 5.66
N VAL A 327 -27.41 54.95 5.14
CA VAL A 327 -28.18 56.21 5.16
C VAL A 327 -28.69 56.44 6.59
N ARG A 328 -28.10 57.43 7.26
CA ARG A 328 -28.79 58.44 8.10
C ARG A 328 -27.82 59.53 8.54
#